data_AF-A0A432TBQ1-F1
#
_entry.id   AF-A0A432TBQ1-F1
#
_cell.length_a   1.000
_cell.length_b   1.000
_cell.length_c   1.000
_cell.angle_alpha   90.00
_cell.angle_beta   90.00
_cell.angle_gamma   90.00
#
_symmetry.space_group_name_H-M   'P 1'
#
loop_
_entity.id
_entity.type
_entity.pdbx_description
1 polymer ?
#
loop_
_entity_poly.entity_id
_entity_poly.type
_entity_poly.pdbx_seq_one_letter_code
_entity_poly.pdbx_strand_id
1 'polypeptide(L)'
;MKETHTPKIVDQALSHPIKYTLMLTKEVFALNKGLFLGVTAIIILLTFLSALPIIGFAATILSGILMFAILFFVGKTFYQAHTMNEFVEEIRSATLSSVWSRYWNPAMGAYLGWVGIMLIFLIISGIIVNITGGADALLSATKSGDPMAMFAILPSIIIPLILFALIFYVSPLVIANLLKTDNFNDGFKAVFTLFDRDVWHRAFKGEYFKYMTLLGLVLIALMVVVSLVLSILMSLLTSISPSMSIAGMMIMVIMMMILQVVMNIFYAISSVIADRMTR
;
A
#
# COMPACT_ATOMS: atom_id res chain seq x y z
N MET A 1 -7.63 -10.04 -43.43
CA MET A 1 -6.67 -9.22 -42.66
C MET A 1 -6.48 -9.88 -41.31
N LYS A 2 -5.27 -10.38 -41.00
CA LYS A 2 -4.96 -10.80 -39.61
C LYS A 2 -4.75 -9.52 -38.82
N GLU A 3 -5.63 -9.24 -37.86
CA GLU A 3 -5.38 -8.18 -36.87
C GLU A 3 -4.05 -8.51 -36.18
N THR A 4 -3.03 -7.70 -36.43
CA THR A 4 -1.81 -7.71 -35.63
C THR A 4 -2.18 -7.18 -34.26
N HIS A 5 -2.54 -8.09 -33.34
CA HIS A 5 -2.72 -7.74 -31.94
C HIS A 5 -1.39 -7.20 -31.40
N THR A 6 -1.26 -5.88 -31.34
CA THR A 6 -0.18 -5.25 -30.59
C THR A 6 -0.34 -5.69 -29.14
N PRO A 7 0.65 -6.41 -28.56
CA PRO A 7 0.55 -6.91 -27.20
C PRO A 7 0.40 -5.73 -26.24
N LYS A 8 -0.53 -5.84 -25.29
CA LYS A 8 -0.78 -4.78 -24.30
C LYS A 8 0.51 -4.54 -23.50
N ILE A 9 0.69 -3.33 -22.97
CA ILE A 9 1.88 -2.98 -22.16
C ILE A 9 2.05 -3.97 -21.00
N VAL A 10 0.93 -4.41 -20.39
CA VAL A 10 0.92 -5.40 -19.32
C VAL A 10 1.56 -6.72 -19.76
N ASP A 11 1.33 -7.17 -21.00
CA ASP A 11 1.91 -8.42 -21.51
C ASP A 11 3.43 -8.29 -21.69
N GLN A 12 3.93 -7.10 -22.08
CA GLN A 12 5.37 -6.84 -22.14
C GLN A 12 6.01 -6.90 -20.75
N ALA A 13 5.31 -6.39 -19.74
CA ALA A 13 5.79 -6.37 -18.35
C ALA A 13 5.99 -7.77 -17.75
N LEU A 14 5.29 -8.79 -18.25
CA LEU A 14 5.42 -10.17 -17.76
C LEU A 14 6.80 -10.78 -17.98
N SER A 15 7.57 -10.30 -18.97
CA SER A 15 8.92 -10.79 -19.25
C SER A 15 9.92 -10.49 -18.13
N HIS A 16 9.79 -9.32 -17.48
CA HIS A 16 10.67 -8.84 -16.43
C HIS A 16 9.88 -8.06 -15.37
N PRO A 17 8.99 -8.71 -14.63
CA PRO A 17 7.91 -8.04 -13.89
C PRO A 17 8.42 -7.07 -12.83
N ILE A 18 9.45 -7.44 -12.08
CA ILE A 18 10.05 -6.58 -11.04
C ILE A 18 10.70 -5.33 -11.67
N LYS A 19 11.47 -5.53 -12.76
CA LYS A 19 12.14 -4.44 -13.47
C LYS A 19 11.11 -3.47 -14.02
N TYR A 20 10.04 -3.98 -14.65
CA TYR A 20 8.96 -3.14 -15.18
C TYR A 20 8.18 -2.43 -14.06
N THR A 21 7.89 -3.08 -12.93
CA THR A 21 7.24 -2.40 -11.80
C THR A 21 8.08 -1.20 -11.33
N LEU A 22 9.38 -1.39 -11.10
CA LEU A 22 10.27 -0.32 -10.65
C LEU A 22 10.44 0.80 -11.69
N MET A 23 10.68 0.42 -12.95
CA MET A 23 10.86 1.35 -14.06
C MET A 23 9.61 2.20 -14.28
N LEU A 24 8.44 1.56 -14.41
CA LEU A 24 7.18 2.26 -14.64
C LEU A 24 6.79 3.12 -13.44
N THR A 25 7.04 2.69 -12.21
CA THR A 25 6.80 3.52 -11.01
C THR A 25 7.60 4.82 -11.08
N LYS A 26 8.89 4.73 -11.40
CA LYS A 26 9.76 5.89 -11.57
C LYS A 26 9.30 6.79 -12.72
N GLU A 27 8.95 6.19 -13.86
CA GLU A 27 8.49 6.92 -15.04
C GLU A 27 7.17 7.64 -14.79
N VAL A 28 6.18 6.98 -14.19
CA VAL A 28 4.89 7.60 -13.82
C VAL A 28 5.13 8.81 -12.95
N PHE A 29 5.92 8.68 -11.87
CA PHE A 29 6.22 9.81 -10.99
C PHE A 29 6.93 10.95 -11.73
N ALA A 30 7.88 10.62 -12.61
CA ALA A 30 8.64 11.61 -13.38
C ALA A 30 7.80 12.34 -14.44
N LEU A 31 6.83 11.65 -15.06
CA LEU A 31 5.97 12.19 -16.11
C LEU A 31 4.98 13.23 -15.60
N ASN A 32 4.55 13.11 -14.34
CA ASN A 32 3.60 14.06 -13.74
C ASN A 32 3.96 14.42 -12.30
N LYS A 33 5.14 15.02 -12.13
CA LYS A 33 5.61 15.51 -10.82
C LYS A 33 4.63 16.47 -10.16
N GLY A 34 3.94 17.31 -10.96
CA GLY A 34 2.97 18.28 -10.46
C GLY A 34 1.81 17.60 -9.72
N LEU A 35 1.20 16.57 -10.33
CA LEU A 35 0.16 15.77 -9.69
C LEU A 35 0.65 15.13 -8.39
N PHE A 36 1.76 14.38 -8.44
CA PHE A 36 2.19 13.58 -7.29
C PHE A 36 2.75 14.44 -6.14
N LEU A 37 3.46 15.53 -6.43
CA LEU A 37 3.87 16.49 -5.40
C LEU A 37 2.67 17.26 -4.83
N GLY A 38 1.66 17.59 -5.66
CA GLY A 38 0.41 18.18 -5.19
C GLY A 38 -0.35 17.26 -4.23
N VAL A 39 -0.48 15.97 -4.57
CA VAL A 39 -1.03 14.94 -3.68
C VAL A 39 -0.22 14.84 -2.39
N THR A 40 1.12 14.78 -2.50
CA THR A 40 2.02 14.70 -1.34
C THR A 40 1.80 15.89 -0.40
N ALA A 41 1.71 17.11 -0.93
CA ALA A 41 1.46 18.32 -0.14
C ALA A 41 0.12 18.26 0.60
N ILE A 42 -0.93 17.76 -0.05
CA ILE A 42 -2.24 17.57 0.58
C ILE A 42 -2.15 16.52 1.70
N ILE A 43 -1.47 15.40 1.47
CA ILE A 43 -1.32 14.35 2.48
C ILE A 43 -0.53 14.86 3.69
N ILE A 44 0.52 15.65 3.48
CA ILE A 44 1.28 16.29 4.56
C ILE A 44 0.35 17.18 5.39
N LEU A 45 -0.46 18.04 4.73
CA LEU A 45 -1.44 18.87 5.41
C LEU A 45 -2.45 18.05 6.21
N LEU A 46 -3.00 16.99 5.60
CA LEU A 46 -3.94 16.08 6.27
C LEU A 46 -3.30 15.33 7.44
N THR A 47 -2.00 15.02 7.36
CA THR A 47 -1.25 14.40 8.46
C THR A 47 -1.14 15.35 9.65
N PHE A 48 -0.86 16.64 9.43
CA PHE A 48 -0.88 17.61 10.52
C PHE A 48 -2.28 17.81 11.11
N LEU A 49 -3.31 17.84 10.26
CA LEU A 49 -4.70 17.90 10.72
C LEU A 49 -5.10 16.63 11.50
N SER A 50 -4.46 15.48 11.23
CA SER A 50 -4.70 14.22 11.96
C SER A 50 -4.34 14.28 13.44
N ALA A 51 -3.52 15.25 13.87
CA ALA A 51 -3.20 15.47 15.28
C ALA A 51 -4.37 16.07 16.09
N LEU A 52 -5.38 16.63 15.42
CA LEU A 52 -6.59 17.15 16.07
C LEU A 52 -7.60 16.00 16.24
N PRO A 53 -8.43 15.93 17.30
CA PRO A 53 -9.29 14.77 17.54
C PRO A 53 -10.32 14.47 16.42
N ILE A 54 -11.43 15.22 16.37
CA ILE A 54 -12.53 14.97 15.41
C ILE A 54 -12.08 15.29 13.98
N ILE A 55 -11.40 16.42 13.81
CA ILE A 55 -10.85 16.85 12.51
C ILE A 55 -9.85 15.81 12.00
N GLY A 56 -9.08 15.21 12.89
CA GLY A 56 -8.04 14.28 12.49
C GLY A 56 -8.57 12.96 11.99
N PHE A 57 -9.65 12.45 12.57
CA PHE A 57 -10.33 11.28 12.03
C PHE A 57 -10.80 11.51 10.58
N ALA A 58 -11.43 12.66 10.31
CA ALA A 58 -11.84 13.01 8.95
C ALA A 58 -10.64 13.19 8.01
N ALA A 59 -9.55 13.80 8.49
CA ALA A 59 -8.32 13.99 7.72
C ALA A 59 -7.63 12.64 7.35
N THR A 60 -7.61 11.68 8.28
CA THR A 60 -7.09 10.33 8.04
C THR A 60 -7.92 9.59 6.99
N ILE A 61 -9.26 9.68 7.08
CA ILE A 61 -10.15 9.10 6.07
C ILE A 61 -9.88 9.73 4.70
N LEU A 62 -9.85 11.06 4.63
CA LEU A 62 -9.66 11.78 3.37
C LEU A 62 -8.30 11.46 2.73
N SER A 63 -7.24 11.34 3.56
CA SER A 63 -5.90 10.96 3.11
C SER A 63 -5.91 9.54 2.50
N GLY A 64 -6.59 8.60 3.15
CA GLY A 64 -6.76 7.24 2.64
C GLY A 64 -7.52 7.20 1.31
N ILE A 65 -8.63 7.93 1.20
CA ILE A 65 -9.42 8.01 -0.05
C ILE A 65 -8.58 8.61 -1.18
N LEU A 66 -7.85 9.69 -0.92
CA LEU A 66 -6.97 10.32 -1.92
C LEU A 66 -5.88 9.37 -2.41
N MET A 67 -5.32 8.58 -1.50
CA MET A 67 -4.33 7.57 -1.82
C MET A 67 -4.89 6.43 -2.68
N PHE A 68 -6.10 5.97 -2.38
CA PHE A 68 -6.79 5.03 -3.25
C PHE A 68 -7.15 5.65 -4.61
N ALA A 69 -7.54 6.92 -4.68
CA ALA A 69 -7.83 7.56 -5.96
C ALA A 69 -6.62 7.58 -6.90
N ILE A 70 -5.42 7.81 -6.35
CA ILE A 70 -4.16 7.72 -7.10
C ILE A 70 -3.85 6.28 -7.53
N LEU A 71 -4.06 5.32 -6.63
CA LEU A 71 -3.91 3.90 -6.95
C LEU A 71 -4.86 3.49 -8.10
N PHE A 72 -6.12 3.93 -8.05
CA PHE A 72 -7.12 3.68 -9.10
C PHE A 72 -6.71 4.31 -10.43
N PHE A 73 -6.27 5.56 -10.41
CA PHE A 73 -5.81 6.26 -11.59
C PHE A 73 -4.66 5.51 -12.28
N VAL A 74 -3.56 5.28 -11.56
CA VAL A 74 -2.39 4.61 -12.15
C VAL A 74 -2.72 3.19 -12.59
N GLY A 75 -3.41 2.42 -11.73
CA GLY A 75 -3.73 1.03 -11.99
C GLY A 75 -4.67 0.84 -13.17
N LYS A 76 -5.74 1.63 -13.28
CA LYS A 76 -6.66 1.57 -14.42
C LYS A 76 -6.00 2.03 -15.71
N THR A 77 -5.27 3.15 -15.67
CA THR A 77 -4.55 3.64 -16.84
C THR A 77 -3.56 2.60 -17.37
N PHE A 78 -2.82 1.92 -16.48
CA PHE A 78 -1.91 0.84 -16.87
C PHE A 78 -2.63 -0.41 -17.40
N TYR A 79 -3.74 -0.80 -16.78
CA TYR A 79 -4.53 -1.98 -17.19
C TYR A 79 -5.23 -1.78 -18.55
N GLN A 80 -5.68 -0.56 -18.83
CA GLN A 80 -6.50 -0.24 -20.00
C GLN A 80 -5.65 0.15 -21.22
N ALA A 81 -4.48 0.77 -21.00
CA ALA A 81 -3.65 1.25 -22.10
C ALA A 81 -3.17 0.12 -23.04
N HIS A 82 -3.40 0.32 -24.33
CA HIS A 82 -2.96 -0.60 -25.37
C HIS A 82 -1.51 -0.35 -25.77
N THR A 83 -1.06 0.90 -25.68
CA THR A 83 0.29 1.32 -26.08
C THR A 83 0.97 2.19 -25.03
N MET A 84 2.30 2.15 -24.96
CA MET A 84 3.08 2.98 -24.03
C MET A 84 2.78 4.48 -24.22
N ASN A 85 2.54 4.92 -25.46
CA ASN A 85 2.23 6.32 -25.73
C ASN A 85 0.91 6.75 -25.10
N GLU A 86 -0.14 5.94 -25.21
CA GLU A 86 -1.44 6.17 -24.56
C GLU A 86 -1.30 6.25 -23.04
N PHE A 87 -0.57 5.30 -22.45
CA PHE A 87 -0.27 5.30 -21.02
C PHE A 87 0.45 6.59 -20.58
N VAL A 88 1.51 6.97 -21.31
CA VAL A 88 2.32 8.17 -21.02
C VAL A 88 1.48 9.46 -21.15
N GLU A 89 0.64 9.53 -22.17
CA GLU A 89 -0.21 10.71 -22.44
C GLU A 89 -1.28 10.90 -21.35
N GLU A 90 -1.96 9.83 -20.95
CA GLU A 90 -2.96 9.89 -19.87
C GLU A 90 -2.30 10.26 -18.53
N ILE A 91 -1.11 9.70 -18.22
CA ILE A 91 -0.37 10.08 -17.00
C ILE A 91 0.05 11.55 -17.04
N ARG A 92 0.57 12.05 -18.17
CA ARG A 92 1.09 13.41 -18.30
C ARG A 92 -0.01 14.48 -18.25
N SER A 93 -1.15 14.22 -18.87
CA SER A 93 -2.26 15.18 -18.98
C SER A 93 -3.14 15.24 -17.72
N ALA A 94 -3.06 14.24 -16.85
CA ALA A 94 -3.87 14.18 -15.65
C ALA A 94 -3.59 15.34 -14.67
N THR A 95 -4.66 15.87 -14.11
CA THR A 95 -4.63 16.85 -13.02
C THR A 95 -5.22 16.24 -11.75
N LEU A 96 -4.87 16.80 -10.59
CA LEU A 96 -5.44 16.35 -9.31
C LEU A 96 -6.97 16.36 -9.32
N SER A 97 -7.57 17.42 -9.87
CA SER A 97 -9.03 17.56 -10.00
C SER A 97 -9.63 16.48 -10.89
N SER A 98 -9.01 16.17 -12.03
CA SER A 98 -9.48 15.10 -12.92
C SER A 98 -9.38 13.71 -12.28
N VAL A 99 -8.29 13.44 -11.55
CA VAL A 99 -8.10 12.16 -10.85
C VAL A 99 -9.11 12.03 -9.70
N TRP A 100 -9.24 13.07 -8.89
CA TRP A 100 -10.19 13.08 -7.77
C TRP A 100 -11.62 12.90 -8.27
N SER A 101 -12.07 13.71 -9.23
CA SER A 101 -13.45 13.64 -9.73
C SER A 101 -13.80 12.30 -10.37
N ARG A 102 -12.84 11.66 -11.09
CA ARG A 102 -13.06 10.35 -11.72
C ARG A 102 -13.03 9.19 -10.74
N TYR A 103 -12.18 9.23 -9.70
CA TYR A 103 -11.90 8.05 -8.87
C TYR A 103 -12.26 8.17 -7.39
N TRP A 104 -12.71 9.31 -6.88
CA TRP A 104 -13.05 9.45 -5.45
C TRP A 104 -14.13 8.46 -5.00
N ASN A 105 -15.13 8.19 -5.84
CA ASN A 105 -16.28 7.35 -5.51
C ASN A 105 -15.89 5.87 -5.30
N PRO A 106 -15.24 5.18 -6.27
CA PRO A 106 -14.73 3.83 -6.04
C PRO A 106 -13.60 3.78 -5.00
N ALA A 107 -12.75 4.82 -4.91
CA ALA A 107 -11.69 4.90 -3.91
C ALA A 107 -12.24 4.96 -2.47
N MET A 108 -13.34 5.69 -2.26
CA MET A 108 -14.03 5.75 -0.98
C MET A 108 -14.61 4.39 -0.58
N GLY A 109 -15.22 3.68 -1.54
CA GLY A 109 -15.71 2.31 -1.33
C GLY A 109 -14.58 1.38 -0.92
N ALA A 110 -13.48 1.37 -1.69
CA ALA A 110 -12.30 0.57 -1.42
C ALA A 110 -11.69 0.87 -0.05
N TYR A 111 -11.51 2.15 0.29
CA TYR A 111 -10.95 2.56 1.57
C TYR A 111 -11.82 2.07 2.74
N LEU A 112 -13.14 2.28 2.70
CA LEU A 112 -14.04 1.81 3.76
C LEU A 112 -14.13 0.28 3.82
N GLY A 113 -14.01 -0.42 2.69
CA GLY A 113 -13.89 -1.87 2.68
C GLY A 113 -12.65 -2.34 3.44
N TRP A 114 -11.49 -1.71 3.20
CA TRP A 114 -10.26 -2.01 3.94
C TRP A 114 -10.36 -1.66 5.43
N VAL A 115 -11.02 -0.56 5.78
CA VAL A 115 -11.34 -0.26 7.20
C VAL A 115 -12.17 -1.40 7.81
N GLY A 116 -13.19 -1.88 7.10
CA GLY A 116 -13.99 -3.04 7.53
C GLY A 116 -13.15 -4.30 7.76
N ILE A 117 -12.25 -4.62 6.81
CA ILE A 117 -11.30 -5.73 6.96
C ILE A 117 -10.41 -5.54 8.20
N MET A 118 -9.82 -4.36 8.38
CA MET A 118 -8.95 -4.08 9.52
C MET A 118 -9.69 -4.22 10.86
N LEU A 119 -10.96 -3.84 10.93
CA LEU A 119 -11.80 -4.05 12.13
C LEU A 119 -12.05 -5.54 12.39
N ILE A 120 -12.33 -6.33 11.35
CA ILE A 120 -12.47 -7.80 11.48
C ILE A 120 -11.16 -8.40 12.01
N PHE A 121 -10.01 -8.01 11.48
CA PHE A 121 -8.71 -8.50 11.93
C PHE A 121 -8.35 -8.05 13.35
N LEU A 122 -8.74 -6.84 13.74
CA LEU A 122 -8.58 -6.38 15.12
C LEU A 122 -9.35 -7.28 16.10
N ILE A 123 -10.59 -7.62 15.76
CA ILE A 123 -11.43 -8.54 16.57
C ILE A 123 -10.79 -9.93 16.63
N ILE A 124 -10.39 -10.50 15.48
CA ILE A 124 -9.73 -11.82 15.42
C ILE A 124 -8.45 -11.82 16.24
N SER A 125 -7.63 -10.78 16.13
CA SER A 125 -6.38 -10.65 16.91
C SER A 125 -6.66 -10.58 18.40
N GLY A 126 -7.70 -9.84 18.83
CA GLY A 126 -8.13 -9.81 20.23
C GLY A 126 -8.58 -11.18 20.75
N ILE A 127 -9.31 -11.95 19.93
CA ILE A 127 -9.70 -13.32 20.26
C ILE A 127 -8.47 -14.22 20.39
N ILE A 128 -7.51 -14.14 19.46
CA ILE A 128 -6.26 -14.91 19.53
C ILE A 128 -5.48 -14.59 20.80
N VAL A 129 -5.31 -13.31 21.13
CA VAL A 129 -4.61 -12.87 22.35
C VAL A 129 -5.29 -13.44 23.60
N ASN A 130 -6.62 -13.48 23.63
CA ASN A 130 -7.39 -14.05 24.74
C ASN A 130 -7.20 -15.58 24.84
N ILE A 131 -7.40 -16.32 23.74
CA ILE A 131 -7.27 -17.79 23.71
C ILE A 131 -5.86 -18.26 24.05
N THR A 132 -4.84 -17.51 23.62
CA THR A 132 -3.43 -17.83 23.89
C THR A 132 -2.98 -17.41 25.29
N GLY A 133 -3.83 -16.75 26.08
CA GLY A 133 -3.45 -16.22 27.40
C GLY A 133 -2.46 -15.06 27.32
N GLY A 134 -2.32 -14.41 26.17
CA GLY A 134 -1.31 -13.38 25.92
C GLY A 134 -1.44 -12.16 26.84
N ALA A 135 -2.67 -11.79 27.19
CA ALA A 135 -2.93 -10.69 28.13
C ALA A 135 -2.41 -11.00 29.53
N ASP A 136 -2.66 -12.22 30.03
CA ASP A 136 -2.20 -12.68 31.34
C ASP A 136 -0.69 -12.90 31.36
N ALA A 137 -0.12 -13.42 30.26
CA ALA A 137 1.32 -13.57 30.09
C ALA A 137 2.03 -12.21 30.06
N LEU A 138 1.47 -11.20 29.38
CA LEU A 138 2.02 -9.83 29.35
C LEU A 138 1.95 -9.18 30.74
N LEU A 139 0.83 -9.33 31.44
CA LEU A 139 0.67 -8.84 32.81
C LEU A 139 1.65 -9.52 33.77
N SER A 140 1.89 -10.81 33.59
CA SER A 140 2.83 -11.59 34.41
C SER A 140 4.27 -11.21 34.12
N ALA A 141 4.67 -11.07 32.85
CA ALA A 141 6.00 -10.65 32.44
C ALA A 141 6.36 -9.25 32.95
N THR A 142 5.41 -8.30 32.88
CA THR A 142 5.62 -6.93 33.37
C THR A 142 5.74 -6.83 34.89
N LYS A 143 5.06 -7.71 35.64
CA LYS A 143 5.09 -7.72 37.11
C LYS A 143 6.25 -8.52 37.70
N SER A 144 6.57 -9.66 37.10
CA SER A 144 7.55 -10.62 37.65
C SER A 144 8.95 -10.44 37.06
N GLY A 145 9.07 -9.78 35.90
CA GLY A 145 10.33 -9.74 35.14
C GLY A 145 10.78 -11.11 34.64
N ASP A 146 9.92 -12.13 34.70
CA ASP A 146 10.24 -13.50 34.29
C ASP A 146 10.41 -13.58 32.76
N PRO A 147 11.61 -13.92 32.27
CA PRO A 147 11.85 -14.11 30.83
C PRO A 147 10.98 -15.21 30.23
N MET A 148 10.58 -16.23 31.00
CA MET A 148 9.71 -17.30 30.49
C MET A 148 8.29 -16.81 30.20
N ALA A 149 7.79 -15.85 30.98
CA ALA A 149 6.53 -15.19 30.70
C ALA A 149 6.57 -14.38 29.39
N MET A 150 7.75 -13.88 28.97
CA MET A 150 7.90 -13.23 27.66
C MET A 150 7.77 -14.20 26.49
N PHE A 151 8.28 -15.44 26.61
CA PHE A 151 8.11 -16.46 25.57
C PHE A 151 6.66 -16.92 25.41
N ALA A 152 5.89 -16.94 26.51
CA ALA A 152 4.46 -17.28 26.49
C ALA A 152 3.60 -16.27 25.71
N ILE A 153 4.07 -15.04 25.52
CA ILE A 153 3.38 -14.01 24.72
C ILE A 153 3.59 -14.21 23.21
N LEU A 154 4.64 -14.93 22.81
CA LEU A 154 5.02 -15.06 21.39
C LEU A 154 3.87 -15.56 20.50
N PRO A 155 3.09 -16.59 20.84
CA PRO A 155 1.96 -17.02 20.01
C PRO A 155 0.95 -15.90 19.75
N SER A 156 0.67 -15.07 20.77
CA SER A 156 -0.27 -13.95 20.70
C SER A 156 0.18 -12.83 19.76
N ILE A 157 1.48 -12.76 19.45
CA ILE A 157 2.08 -11.79 18.51
C ILE A 157 2.31 -12.43 17.14
N ILE A 158 2.90 -13.62 17.11
CA ILE A 158 3.30 -14.32 15.89
C ILE A 158 2.09 -14.68 15.05
N ILE A 159 1.00 -15.18 15.64
CA ILE A 159 -0.18 -15.60 14.87
C ILE A 159 -0.83 -14.39 14.17
N PRO A 160 -1.16 -13.26 14.84
CA PRO A 160 -1.66 -12.08 14.14
C PRO A 160 -0.68 -11.54 13.09
N LEU A 161 0.62 -11.58 13.35
CA LEU A 161 1.63 -11.12 12.40
C LEU A 161 1.68 -11.99 11.14
N ILE A 162 1.57 -13.32 11.27
CA ILE A 162 1.46 -14.23 10.13
C ILE A 162 0.18 -13.95 9.35
N LEU A 163 -0.96 -13.78 10.03
CA LEU A 163 -2.22 -13.44 9.36
C LEU A 163 -2.09 -12.13 8.58
N PHE A 164 -1.50 -11.10 9.18
CA PHE A 164 -1.24 -9.83 8.51
C PHE A 164 -0.33 -10.02 7.29
N ALA A 165 0.79 -10.73 7.44
CA ALA A 165 1.69 -11.02 6.33
C ALA A 165 0.98 -11.74 5.16
N LEU A 166 0.07 -12.67 5.45
CA LEU A 166 -0.73 -13.36 4.44
C LEU A 166 -1.71 -12.42 3.73
N ILE A 167 -2.36 -11.50 4.44
CA ILE A 167 -3.22 -10.47 3.80
C ILE A 167 -2.39 -9.61 2.86
N PHE A 168 -1.23 -9.13 3.31
CA PHE A 168 -0.35 -8.31 2.48
C PHE A 168 0.12 -9.07 1.24
N TYR A 169 0.45 -10.36 1.41
CA TYR A 169 0.80 -11.24 0.30
C TYR A 169 -0.32 -11.34 -0.74
N VAL A 170 -1.58 -11.51 -0.32
CA VAL A 170 -2.74 -11.66 -1.21
C VAL A 170 -3.28 -10.32 -1.75
N SER A 171 -2.99 -9.22 -1.05
CA SER A 171 -3.54 -7.89 -1.32
C SER A 171 -3.40 -7.40 -2.77
N PRO A 172 -2.33 -7.69 -3.54
CA PRO A 172 -2.25 -7.25 -4.93
C PRO A 172 -3.35 -7.82 -5.83
N LEU A 173 -3.83 -9.04 -5.56
CA LEU A 173 -4.95 -9.62 -6.32
C LEU A 173 -6.28 -8.97 -5.94
N VAL A 174 -6.45 -8.64 -4.65
CA VAL A 174 -7.61 -7.87 -4.17
C VAL A 174 -7.61 -6.48 -4.81
N ILE A 175 -6.45 -5.82 -4.85
CA ILE A 175 -6.28 -4.53 -5.52
C ILE A 175 -6.58 -4.64 -7.01
N ALA A 176 -6.12 -5.68 -7.70
CA ALA A 176 -6.45 -5.87 -9.10
C ALA A 176 -7.96 -6.06 -9.36
N ASN A 177 -8.69 -6.67 -8.42
CA ASN A 177 -10.15 -6.72 -8.48
C ASN A 177 -10.76 -5.34 -8.22
N LEU A 178 -10.24 -4.57 -7.26
CA LEU A 178 -10.66 -3.18 -7.00
C LEU A 178 -10.53 -2.32 -8.24
N LEU A 179 -9.42 -2.42 -8.97
CA LEU A 179 -9.17 -1.65 -10.19
C LEU A 179 -10.19 -1.89 -11.32
N LYS A 180 -11.03 -2.92 -11.23
CA LYS A 180 -12.10 -3.22 -12.20
C LYS A 180 -13.45 -2.58 -11.82
N THR A 181 -13.52 -1.86 -10.70
CA THR A 181 -14.75 -1.28 -10.15
C THR A 181 -14.90 0.19 -10.49
N ASP A 182 -16.13 0.66 -10.70
CA ASP A 182 -16.41 2.06 -11.12
C ASP A 182 -17.19 2.88 -10.10
N ASN A 183 -17.73 2.24 -9.06
CA ASN A 183 -18.54 2.90 -8.04
C ASN A 183 -18.21 2.41 -6.63
N PHE A 184 -18.78 3.11 -5.64
CA PHE A 184 -18.57 2.88 -4.22
C PHE A 184 -18.92 1.45 -3.78
N ASN A 185 -20.08 0.92 -4.19
CA ASN A 185 -20.57 -0.38 -3.73
C ASN A 185 -19.67 -1.50 -4.23
N ASP A 186 -19.31 -1.44 -5.50
CA ASP A 186 -18.41 -2.42 -6.12
C ASP A 186 -17.00 -2.30 -5.55
N GLY A 187 -16.50 -1.08 -5.35
CA GLY A 187 -15.21 -0.82 -4.70
C GLY A 187 -15.17 -1.37 -3.27
N PHE A 188 -16.24 -1.19 -2.48
CA PHE A 188 -16.36 -1.74 -1.13
C PHE A 188 -16.36 -3.26 -1.13
N LYS A 189 -17.21 -3.89 -1.94
CA LYS A 189 -17.35 -5.34 -2.03
C LYS A 189 -16.09 -6.02 -2.56
N ALA A 190 -15.40 -5.39 -3.51
CA ALA A 190 -14.19 -5.95 -4.11
C ALA A 190 -13.07 -6.17 -3.09
N VAL A 191 -13.03 -5.41 -1.99
CA VAL A 191 -12.06 -5.67 -0.90
C VAL A 191 -12.31 -7.03 -0.24
N PHE A 192 -13.57 -7.42 -0.09
CA PHE A 192 -13.96 -8.69 0.52
C PHE A 192 -13.66 -9.90 -0.35
N THR A 193 -13.24 -9.71 -1.61
CA THR A 193 -12.65 -10.79 -2.41
C THR A 193 -11.39 -11.38 -1.77
N LEU A 194 -10.83 -10.72 -0.76
CA LEU A 194 -9.84 -11.31 0.16
C LEU A 194 -10.30 -12.65 0.76
N PHE A 195 -11.61 -12.87 0.93
CA PHE A 195 -12.15 -14.13 1.45
C PHE A 195 -12.53 -15.13 0.36
N ASP A 196 -12.39 -14.76 -0.91
CA ASP A 196 -12.73 -15.64 -2.04
C ASP A 196 -11.66 -16.71 -2.23
N ARG A 197 -12.10 -17.97 -2.28
CA ARG A 197 -11.23 -19.13 -2.52
C ARG A 197 -10.38 -18.96 -3.78
N ASP A 198 -10.94 -18.39 -4.85
CA ASP A 198 -10.26 -18.22 -6.13
C ASP A 198 -9.11 -17.22 -6.04
N VAL A 199 -9.21 -16.18 -5.21
CA VAL A 199 -8.14 -15.21 -4.98
C VAL A 199 -6.95 -15.90 -4.29
N TRP A 200 -7.21 -16.70 -3.25
CA TRP A 200 -6.16 -17.48 -2.58
C TRP A 200 -5.54 -18.54 -3.50
N HIS A 201 -6.35 -19.26 -4.27
CA HIS A 201 -5.85 -20.25 -5.20
C HIS A 201 -4.92 -19.62 -6.25
N ARG A 202 -5.29 -18.44 -6.78
CA ARG A 202 -4.44 -17.66 -7.70
C ARG A 202 -3.17 -17.16 -7.02
N ALA A 203 -3.24 -16.71 -5.76
CA ALA A 203 -2.06 -16.28 -5.01
C ALA A 203 -1.02 -17.40 -4.85
N PHE A 204 -1.44 -18.66 -4.68
CA PHE A 204 -0.50 -19.77 -4.55
C PHE A 204 -0.02 -20.38 -5.89
N LYS A 205 -0.32 -19.76 -7.04
CA LYS A 205 0.31 -20.16 -8.31
C LYS A 205 1.81 -19.81 -8.29
N GLY A 206 2.63 -20.71 -8.84
CA GLY A 206 4.10 -20.61 -8.74
C GLY A 206 4.71 -19.32 -9.31
N GLU A 207 4.15 -18.77 -10.39
CA GLU A 207 4.63 -17.52 -10.99
C GLU A 207 4.34 -16.31 -10.11
N TYR A 208 3.12 -16.23 -9.56
CA TYR A 208 2.72 -15.20 -8.60
C TYR A 208 3.57 -15.26 -7.35
N PHE A 209 3.76 -16.46 -6.77
CA PHE A 209 4.59 -16.65 -5.58
C PHE A 209 6.00 -16.12 -5.81
N LYS A 210 6.67 -16.54 -6.89
CA LYS A 210 8.02 -16.06 -7.23
C LYS A 210 8.05 -14.54 -7.38
N TYR A 211 7.09 -13.96 -8.09
CA TYR A 211 7.02 -12.52 -8.28
C TYR A 211 6.84 -11.79 -6.95
N MET A 212 5.84 -12.15 -6.17
CA MET A 212 5.51 -11.45 -4.92
C MET A 212 6.55 -11.64 -3.82
N THR A 213 7.18 -12.82 -3.72
CA THR A 213 8.28 -13.04 -2.76
C THR A 213 9.49 -12.17 -3.12
N LEU A 214 9.90 -12.15 -4.39
CA LEU A 214 11.02 -11.30 -4.81
C LEU A 214 10.68 -9.81 -4.68
N LEU A 215 9.46 -9.41 -5.03
CA LEU A 215 8.98 -8.04 -4.85
C LEU A 215 9.01 -7.65 -3.37
N GLY A 216 8.52 -8.52 -2.49
CA GLY A 216 8.56 -8.34 -1.04
C GLY A 216 9.98 -8.17 -0.50
N LEU A 217 10.93 -8.99 -0.96
CA LEU A 217 12.35 -8.85 -0.59
C LEU A 217 12.93 -7.50 -1.03
N VAL A 218 12.61 -7.05 -2.26
CA VAL A 218 13.02 -5.72 -2.75
C VAL A 218 12.43 -4.61 -1.89
N LEU A 219 11.16 -4.72 -1.51
CA LEU A 219 10.50 -3.73 -0.66
C LEU A 219 11.08 -3.70 0.75
N ILE A 220 11.35 -4.86 1.36
CA ILE A 220 11.99 -4.94 2.67
C ILE A 220 13.39 -4.33 2.61
N ALA A 221 14.19 -4.66 1.59
CA ALA A 221 15.52 -4.08 1.42
C ALA A 221 15.45 -2.55 1.26
N LEU A 222 14.49 -2.04 0.48
CA LEU A 222 14.26 -0.61 0.31
C LEU A 222 13.85 0.05 1.63
N MET A 223 12.92 -0.55 2.38
CA MET A 223 12.50 -0.05 3.69
C MET A 223 13.68 0.02 4.67
N VAL A 224 14.50 -1.04 4.74
CA VAL A 224 15.70 -1.06 5.60
C VAL A 224 16.67 0.06 5.23
N VAL A 225 16.96 0.23 3.93
CA VAL A 225 17.86 1.29 3.45
C VAL A 225 17.31 2.67 3.78
N VAL A 226 16.02 2.93 3.49
CA VAL A 226 15.40 4.22 3.79
C VAL A 226 15.39 4.49 5.29
N SER A 227 14.98 3.52 6.11
CA SER A 227 14.99 3.65 7.56
C SER A 227 16.39 3.96 8.09
N LEU A 228 17.43 3.27 7.59
CA LEU A 228 18.81 3.52 8.00
C LEU A 228 19.25 4.95 7.64
N VAL A 229 18.97 5.40 6.41
CA VAL A 229 19.32 6.76 5.96
C VAL A 229 18.60 7.81 6.82
N LEU A 230 17.31 7.62 7.09
CA LEU A 230 16.54 8.53 7.94
C LEU A 230 17.06 8.55 9.38
N SER A 231 17.41 7.39 9.95
CA SER A 231 18.00 7.31 11.29
C SER A 231 19.35 8.02 11.38
N ILE A 232 20.23 7.85 10.39
CA ILE A 232 21.52 8.57 10.33
C ILE A 232 21.28 10.08 10.22
N LEU A 233 20.39 10.51 9.32
CA LEU A 233 20.05 11.92 9.14
C LEU A 233 19.53 12.54 10.45
N MET A 234 18.64 11.83 11.16
CA MET A 234 18.14 12.29 12.45
C MET A 234 19.22 12.41 13.49
N SER A 235 20.09 11.39 13.61
CA SER A 235 21.21 11.43 14.54
C SER A 235 22.11 12.64 14.28
N LEU A 236 22.42 12.91 13.01
CA LEU A 236 23.23 14.07 12.62
C LEU A 236 22.55 15.39 12.98
N LEU A 237 21.27 15.56 12.65
CA LEU A 237 20.53 16.79 12.97
C LEU A 237 20.44 17.03 14.48
N THR A 238 20.16 15.98 15.27
CA THR A 238 20.10 16.09 16.73
C THR A 238 21.45 16.41 17.37
N SER A 239 22.57 16.02 16.75
CA SER A 239 23.91 16.35 17.23
C SER A 239 24.30 17.82 17.03
N ILE A 240 23.67 18.52 16.09
CA ILE A 240 23.91 19.95 15.84
C ILE A 240 23.23 20.79 16.92
N SER A 241 21.94 20.55 17.16
CA SER A 241 21.22 21.15 18.29
C SER A 241 19.91 20.41 18.59
N PRO A 242 19.38 20.50 19.83
CA PRO A 242 18.06 19.96 20.15
C PRO A 242 16.92 20.58 19.31
N SER A 243 17.02 21.85 18.91
CA SER A 243 16.00 22.51 18.07
C SER A 243 15.97 21.99 16.63
N MET A 244 17.10 21.49 16.11
CA MET A 244 17.16 20.83 14.80
C MET A 244 16.43 19.48 14.78
N SER A 245 16.08 18.91 15.95
CA SER A 245 15.25 17.70 16.02
C SER A 245 13.87 17.90 15.39
N ILE A 246 13.26 19.08 15.58
CA ILE A 246 11.94 19.41 15.00
C ILE A 246 12.05 19.48 13.48
N ALA A 247 13.06 20.18 12.96
CA ALA A 247 13.32 20.25 11.53
C ALA A 247 13.57 18.85 10.93
N GLY A 248 14.33 18.00 11.64
CA GLY A 248 14.53 16.61 11.26
C GLY A 248 13.24 15.80 11.19
N MET A 249 12.37 15.92 12.20
CA MET A 249 11.05 15.26 12.19
C MET A 249 10.20 15.72 11.01
N MET A 250 10.19 17.02 10.71
CA MET A 250 9.46 17.55 9.55
C MET A 250 9.98 16.99 8.22
N ILE A 251 11.30 16.92 8.05
CA ILE A 251 11.92 16.32 6.87
C ILE A 251 11.55 14.84 6.75
N MET A 252 11.60 14.09 7.86
CA MET A 252 11.19 12.68 7.87
C MET A 252 9.73 12.51 7.43
N VAL A 253 8.81 13.31 7.98
CA VAL A 253 7.39 13.26 7.59
C VAL A 253 7.25 13.51 6.09
N ILE A 254 7.90 14.54 5.55
CA ILE A 254 7.85 14.85 4.11
C ILE A 254 8.38 13.66 3.29
N MET A 255 9.53 13.10 3.66
CA MET A 255 10.12 11.97 2.95
C MET A 255 9.24 10.72 3.00
N MET A 256 8.62 10.44 4.15
CA MET A 256 7.68 9.33 4.30
C MET A 256 6.44 9.52 3.44
N MET A 257 5.90 10.74 3.34
CA MET A 257 4.72 11.00 2.48
C MET A 257 5.06 10.86 0.99
N ILE A 258 6.24 11.33 0.56
CA ILE A 258 6.71 11.10 -0.81
C ILE A 258 6.83 9.59 -1.07
N LEU A 259 7.48 8.86 -0.17
CA LEU A 259 7.64 7.41 -0.30
C LEU A 259 6.28 6.71 -0.34
N GLN A 260 5.32 7.12 0.48
CA GLN A 260 3.98 6.55 0.50
C GLN A 260 3.28 6.70 -0.86
N VAL A 261 3.36 7.88 -1.48
CA VAL A 261 2.79 8.13 -2.83
C VAL A 261 3.48 7.24 -3.87
N VAL A 262 4.81 7.18 -3.85
CA VAL A 262 5.59 6.31 -4.76
C VAL A 262 5.23 4.84 -4.56
N MET A 263 5.07 4.40 -3.31
CA MET A 263 4.68 3.04 -2.97
C MET A 263 3.27 2.72 -3.46
N ASN A 264 2.32 3.66 -3.43
CA ASN A 264 0.99 3.44 -3.99
C ASN A 264 0.99 3.29 -5.52
N ILE A 265 1.82 4.07 -6.23
CA ILE A 265 2.04 3.89 -7.68
C ILE A 265 2.61 2.48 -7.94
N PHE A 266 3.60 2.10 -7.15
CA PHE A 266 4.23 0.78 -7.22
C PHE A 266 3.21 -0.35 -6.99
N TYR A 267 2.39 -0.25 -5.94
CA TYR A 267 1.33 -1.21 -5.64
C TYR A 267 0.28 -1.30 -6.75
N ALA A 268 -0.09 -0.16 -7.37
CA ALA A 268 -1.03 -0.16 -8.48
C ALA A 268 -0.51 -0.97 -9.68
N ILE A 269 0.74 -0.72 -10.09
CA ILE A 269 1.38 -1.41 -11.22
C ILE A 269 1.60 -2.88 -10.89
N SER A 270 2.13 -3.19 -9.70
CA SER A 270 2.41 -4.57 -9.30
C SER A 270 1.15 -5.41 -9.25
N SER A 271 0.04 -4.85 -8.78
CA SER A 271 -1.26 -5.54 -8.71
C SER A 271 -1.77 -5.94 -10.10
N VAL A 272 -1.67 -5.06 -11.09
CA VAL A 272 -2.06 -5.35 -12.47
C VAL A 272 -1.20 -6.47 -13.08
N ILE A 273 0.11 -6.43 -12.86
CA ILE A 273 1.04 -7.48 -13.31
C ILE A 273 0.69 -8.81 -12.61
N ALA A 274 0.46 -8.80 -11.31
CA ALA A 274 0.14 -9.99 -10.52
C ALA A 274 -1.18 -10.65 -10.99
N ASP A 275 -2.22 -9.87 -11.27
CA ASP A 275 -3.48 -10.41 -11.82
C ASP A 275 -3.25 -11.05 -13.18
N ARG A 276 -2.41 -10.45 -14.03
CA ARG A 276 -2.12 -11.01 -15.36
C ARG A 276 -1.34 -12.33 -15.30
N MET A 277 -0.40 -12.48 -14.37
CA MET A 277 0.35 -13.74 -14.16
C MET A 277 -0.53 -14.91 -13.71
N THR A 278 -1.70 -14.63 -13.13
CA THR A 278 -2.55 -15.67 -12.54
C THR A 278 -3.69 -16.10 -13.44
N ARG A 279 -3.86 -15.47 -14.61
CA ARG A 279 -4.84 -15.83 -15.64
C ARG A 279 -4.24 -16.83 -16.61
#